data_AF-A0A560EC90-F1
#
_entry.id   AF-A0A560EC90-F1
#
_cell.length_a   1.000
_cell.length_b   1.000
_cell.length_c   1.000
_cell.angle_alpha   90.00
_cell.angle_beta   90.00
_cell.angle_gamma   90.00
#
_symmetry.space_group_name_H-M   'P 1'
#
loop_
_entity.id
_entity.type
_entity.pdbx_description
1 polymer ?
#
loop_
_entity_poly.entity_id
_entity_poly.type
_entity_poly.pdbx_seq_one_letter_code
_entity_poly.pdbx_strand_id
1 'polypeptide(L)'
;MRTVRTGARTPARWRAFACGLAFLGICMFAASSSALVPHLSALFSGELTPDPEAKLPAPTRFSYRGTHTTVVSGIEAPLRTRLEATVPADLGDVLAFYRTELGKLGWQETHDGAVIAADRVQLTFASPLGPALLELNRKDGSTAVELVQKNAETATKANVMPEPGQAKVVFSNIAETDAVLTIDARTVTRARGTNAVALDLPPGKYPYEVTVPGHPAQANTLVIAAGDTWELTVGRDGDAWSPLHLY
;
A
#
# COMPACT_ATOMS: atom_id res chain seq x y z
N MET A 1 -43.43 94.57 -1.37
CA MET A 1 -42.40 95.50 -1.91
C MET A 1 -41.56 94.77 -2.95
N ARG A 2 -41.34 95.44 -4.08
CA ARG A 2 -40.32 95.30 -5.15
C ARG A 2 -39.24 94.19 -5.05
N THR A 3 -39.23 93.34 -6.09
CA THR A 3 -38.12 93.01 -7.05
C THR A 3 -36.65 93.16 -6.57
N VAL A 4 -35.72 92.21 -6.73
CA VAL A 4 -34.89 91.86 -7.93
C VAL A 4 -33.89 90.78 -7.43
N ARG A 5 -33.79 89.54 -7.93
CA ARG A 5 -33.17 88.96 -9.16
C ARG A 5 -31.63 89.11 -9.31
N THR A 6 -30.90 88.01 -9.15
CA THR A 6 -29.70 87.53 -9.92
C THR A 6 -29.22 86.24 -9.22
N GLY A 7 -29.06 85.05 -9.81
CA GLY A 7 -28.91 84.65 -11.20
C GLY A 7 -27.52 84.04 -11.39
N ALA A 8 -27.38 82.71 -11.30
CA ALA A 8 -26.30 81.96 -11.94
C ALA A 8 -26.72 80.49 -12.14
N ARG A 9 -26.95 80.11 -13.39
CA ARG A 9 -27.02 78.72 -13.88
C ARG A 9 -25.63 78.36 -14.40
N THR A 10 -25.13 77.17 -14.03
CA THR A 10 -24.40 76.19 -14.87
C THR A 10 -23.74 75.12 -13.97
N PRO A 11 -23.39 73.92 -14.44
CA PRO A 11 -24.10 73.05 -15.38
C PRO A 11 -24.18 71.59 -14.85
N ALA A 12 -25.10 70.81 -15.43
CA ALA A 12 -25.46 69.44 -15.09
C ALA A 12 -24.40 68.38 -15.49
N ARG A 13 -23.13 68.60 -15.18
CA ARG A 13 -22.03 67.69 -15.56
C ARG A 13 -20.97 67.59 -14.46
N TRP A 14 -21.34 67.32 -13.20
CA TRP A 14 -20.40 66.91 -12.12
C TRP A 14 -21.10 66.63 -10.77
N ARG A 15 -22.16 65.83 -10.76
CA ARG A 15 -22.66 65.23 -9.50
C ARG A 15 -22.89 63.71 -9.58
N ALA A 16 -22.32 63.07 -10.60
CA ALA A 16 -22.22 61.61 -10.71
C ALA A 16 -20.94 61.04 -10.08
N PHE A 17 -20.14 61.84 -9.34
CA PHE A 17 -18.87 61.40 -8.77
C PHE A 17 -18.84 61.29 -7.24
N ALA A 18 -19.94 61.62 -6.53
CA ALA A 18 -19.97 61.58 -5.07
C ALA A 18 -20.89 60.48 -4.47
N CYS A 19 -21.60 59.70 -5.31
CA CYS A 19 -22.36 58.52 -4.87
C CYS A 19 -21.78 57.18 -5.37
N GLY A 20 -20.57 57.18 -5.94
CA GLY A 20 -19.85 55.96 -6.35
C GLY A 20 -18.76 55.50 -5.37
N LEU A 21 -18.49 56.27 -4.31
CA LEU A 21 -17.35 56.05 -3.40
C LEU A 21 -17.75 55.52 -2.01
N ALA A 22 -18.97 55.00 -1.88
CA ALA A 22 -19.44 54.29 -0.68
C ALA A 22 -19.68 52.78 -0.91
N PHE A 23 -19.41 52.26 -2.12
CA PHE A 23 -19.60 50.84 -2.46
C PHE A 23 -18.32 50.11 -2.92
N LEU A 24 -17.16 50.71 -2.70
CA LEU A 24 -15.84 50.12 -2.99
C LEU A 24 -14.98 49.95 -1.72
N GLY A 25 -15.64 49.81 -0.56
CA GLY A 25 -15.01 49.53 0.74
C GLY A 25 -15.41 48.18 1.35
N ILE A 26 -16.09 47.30 0.60
CA ILE A 26 -16.60 46.01 1.12
C ILE A 26 -16.06 44.80 0.33
N CYS A 27 -15.34 44.99 -0.79
CA CYS A 27 -14.82 43.88 -1.61
C CYS A 27 -13.33 43.56 -1.42
N MET A 28 -12.65 44.10 -0.40
CA MET A 28 -11.25 43.72 -0.08
C MET A 28 -11.10 42.86 1.18
N PHE A 29 -12.19 42.40 1.80
CA PHE A 29 -12.14 41.50 2.97
C PHE A 29 -12.54 40.04 2.69
N ALA A 30 -12.62 39.64 1.42
CA ALA A 30 -12.91 38.26 1.01
C ALA A 30 -11.72 37.55 0.35
N ALA A 31 -10.49 37.92 0.73
CA ALA A 31 -9.26 37.28 0.24
C ALA A 31 -8.24 37.09 1.37
N SER A 32 -8.67 36.59 2.52
CA SER A 32 -7.75 36.09 3.56
C SER A 32 -8.44 35.07 4.47
N SER A 33 -9.14 34.10 3.86
CA SER A 33 -9.65 32.91 4.57
C SER A 33 -8.76 31.68 4.33
N SER A 34 -7.55 31.86 3.80
CA SER A 34 -6.55 30.79 3.66
C SER A 34 -5.49 30.80 4.77
N ALA A 35 -5.48 31.81 5.65
CA ALA A 35 -4.50 31.90 6.75
C ALA A 35 -4.87 31.09 8.01
N LEU A 36 -6.09 30.52 8.08
CA LEU A 36 -6.56 29.71 9.22
C LEU A 36 -6.54 28.20 8.93
N VAL A 37 -6.07 27.80 7.74
CA VAL A 37 -5.87 26.40 7.38
C VAL A 37 -4.53 25.80 7.88
N PRO A 38 -3.38 26.52 7.97
CA PRO A 38 -2.13 25.85 8.36
C PRO A 38 -2.15 25.36 9.81
N HIS A 39 -2.98 25.94 10.67
CA HIS A 39 -3.06 25.55 12.08
C HIS A 39 -4.07 24.41 12.35
N LEU A 40 -5.04 24.18 11.46
CA LEU A 40 -5.94 23.02 11.57
C LEU A 40 -5.28 21.74 11.10
N SER A 41 -4.39 21.81 10.10
CA SER A 41 -3.50 20.69 9.74
C SER A 41 -2.59 20.29 10.91
N ALA A 42 -2.01 21.27 11.62
CA ALA A 42 -1.16 21.03 12.78
C ALA A 42 -1.89 20.41 14.00
N LEU A 43 -3.22 20.48 14.07
CA LEU A 43 -4.00 19.88 15.17
C LEU A 43 -4.32 18.40 14.95
N PHE A 44 -4.15 17.90 13.71
CA PHE A 44 -4.26 16.48 13.38
C PHE A 44 -2.90 15.83 13.06
N SER A 45 -1.85 16.61 12.85
CA SER A 45 -0.43 16.21 12.88
C SER A 45 0.03 15.91 14.32
N GLY A 46 -0.57 14.90 14.94
CA GLY A 46 -0.05 14.32 16.17
C GLY A 46 1.07 13.34 15.83
N GLU A 47 2.23 13.50 16.44
CA GLU A 47 3.34 12.55 16.32
C GLU A 47 2.84 11.13 16.63
N LEU A 48 3.05 10.21 15.69
CA LEU A 48 2.62 8.83 15.85
C LEU A 48 3.57 8.12 16.82
N THR A 49 3.02 7.57 17.90
CA THR A 49 3.81 6.83 18.90
C THR A 49 3.89 5.35 18.50
N PRO A 50 5.08 4.72 18.54
CA PRO A 50 5.21 3.29 18.25
C PRO A 50 4.56 2.45 19.35
N ASP A 51 3.91 1.36 18.96
CA ASP A 51 3.44 0.32 19.87
C ASP A 51 4.60 -0.63 20.22
N PRO A 52 5.04 -0.71 21.48
CA PRO A 52 6.17 -1.55 21.88
C PRO A 52 5.89 -3.06 21.76
N GLU A 53 4.63 -3.48 21.71
CA GLU A 53 4.25 -4.90 21.61
C GLU A 53 4.16 -5.38 20.15
N ALA A 54 4.28 -4.48 19.18
CA ALA A 54 4.19 -4.83 17.76
C ALA A 54 5.49 -5.46 17.25
N LYS A 55 5.39 -6.64 16.59
CA LYS A 55 6.54 -7.35 16.02
C LYS A 55 7.26 -6.56 14.91
N LEU A 56 6.51 -5.78 14.14
CA LEU A 56 7.01 -4.80 13.19
C LEU A 56 6.52 -3.42 13.63
N PRO A 57 7.28 -2.34 13.39
CA PRO A 57 6.87 -1.00 13.80
C PRO A 57 5.45 -0.67 13.36
N ALA A 58 4.60 -0.35 14.33
CA ALA A 58 3.22 0.02 14.08
C ALA A 58 2.85 1.15 15.04
N PRO A 59 2.10 2.17 14.60
CA PRO A 59 1.63 3.20 15.50
C PRO A 59 0.57 2.65 16.45
N THR A 60 0.49 3.19 17.67
CA THR A 60 -0.58 2.90 18.65
C THR A 60 -1.94 3.40 18.18
N ARG A 61 -1.95 4.43 17.32
CA ARG A 61 -3.16 4.97 16.68
C ARG A 61 -3.48 4.15 15.43
N PHE A 62 -4.51 3.30 15.50
CA PHE A 62 -5.01 2.55 14.33
C PHE A 62 -6.50 2.25 14.46
N SER A 63 -7.19 2.06 13.34
CA SER A 63 -8.56 1.52 13.30
C SER A 63 -8.59 0.04 12.97
N TYR A 64 -7.53 -0.48 12.35
CA TYR A 64 -7.31 -1.89 12.08
C TYR A 64 -5.82 -2.21 12.16
N ARG A 65 -5.48 -3.41 12.65
CA ARG A 65 -4.14 -3.96 12.58
C ARG A 65 -4.18 -5.48 12.52
N GLY A 66 -3.39 -6.05 11.61
CA GLY A 66 -3.15 -7.48 11.49
C GLY A 66 -1.66 -7.77 11.32
N THR A 67 -1.19 -8.87 11.90
CA THR A 67 0.16 -9.39 11.63
C THR A 67 0.02 -10.81 11.12
N HIS A 68 0.64 -11.07 9.98
CA HIS A 68 0.61 -12.35 9.30
C HIS A 68 2.03 -12.86 9.14
N THR A 69 2.24 -14.14 9.43
CA THR A 69 3.54 -14.79 9.29
C THR A 69 3.39 -16.03 8.45
N THR A 70 4.29 -16.21 7.48
CA THR A 70 4.36 -17.46 6.72
C THR A 70 5.44 -18.34 7.31
N VAL A 71 5.05 -19.53 7.79
CA VAL A 71 5.94 -20.55 8.35
C VAL A 71 5.85 -21.81 7.50
N VAL A 72 6.93 -22.57 7.45
CA VAL A 72 6.97 -23.87 6.76
C VAL A 72 7.27 -24.95 7.79
N SER A 73 6.66 -26.12 7.60
CA SER A 73 6.85 -27.26 8.51
C SER A 73 8.33 -27.58 8.71
N GLY A 74 8.73 -27.77 9.97
CA GLY A 74 10.12 -28.07 10.34
C GLY A 74 11.05 -26.85 10.46
N ILE A 75 10.55 -25.63 10.21
CA ILE A 75 11.31 -24.39 10.37
C ILE A 75 10.57 -23.45 11.32
N GLU A 76 11.20 -23.10 12.45
CA GLU A 76 10.57 -22.30 13.51
C GLU A 76 10.42 -20.82 13.12
N ALA A 77 11.45 -20.23 12.51
CA ALA A 77 11.43 -18.84 12.08
C ALA A 77 10.53 -18.65 10.85
N PRO A 78 9.75 -17.55 10.76
CA PRO A 78 8.92 -17.28 9.59
C PRO A 78 9.77 -16.90 8.38
N LEU A 79 9.33 -17.32 7.20
CA LEU A 79 9.85 -16.90 5.90
C LEU A 79 9.58 -15.43 5.62
N ARG A 80 8.41 -14.96 6.07
CA ARG A 80 7.87 -13.64 5.80
C ARG A 80 7.00 -13.20 6.97
N THR A 81 7.12 -11.93 7.36
CA THR A 81 6.20 -11.26 8.27
C THR A 81 5.59 -10.06 7.56
N ARG A 82 4.26 -9.96 7.58
CA ARG A 82 3.50 -8.85 7.02
C ARG A 82 2.69 -8.18 8.12
N LEU A 83 2.84 -6.88 8.26
CA LEU A 83 1.97 -6.02 9.03
C LEU A 83 1.00 -5.33 8.07
N GLU A 84 -0.28 -5.39 8.39
CA GLU A 84 -1.31 -4.56 7.78
C GLU A 84 -1.91 -3.64 8.84
N ALA A 85 -2.09 -2.37 8.53
CA ALA A 85 -2.72 -1.43 9.44
C ALA A 85 -3.50 -0.35 8.69
N THR A 86 -4.52 0.20 9.33
CA THR A 86 -5.20 1.41 8.88
C THR A 86 -5.02 2.48 9.94
N VAL A 87 -4.32 3.54 9.57
CA VAL A 87 -3.94 4.62 10.49
C VAL A 87 -4.73 5.88 10.15
N PRO A 88 -5.55 6.43 11.07
CA PRO A 88 -6.26 7.68 10.85
C PRO A 88 -5.30 8.88 10.99
N ALA A 89 -4.37 9.00 10.04
CA ALA A 89 -3.38 10.06 9.92
C ALA A 89 -2.97 10.24 8.45
N ASP A 90 -2.41 11.41 8.13
CA ASP A 90 -1.97 11.74 6.78
C ASP A 90 -0.80 10.88 6.31
N LEU A 91 -0.70 10.68 4.99
CA LEU A 91 0.32 9.83 4.36
C LEU A 91 1.74 10.23 4.75
N GLY A 92 2.00 11.54 4.83
CA GLY A 92 3.30 12.09 5.20
C GLY A 92 3.69 11.77 6.66
N ASP A 93 2.75 11.87 7.59
CA ASP A 93 2.98 11.59 9.01
C ASP A 93 3.26 10.09 9.22
N VAL A 94 2.51 9.23 8.53
CA VAL A 94 2.71 7.77 8.56
C VAL A 94 4.06 7.40 7.93
N LEU A 95 4.43 8.02 6.80
CA LEU A 95 5.73 7.78 6.19
C LEU A 95 6.90 8.22 7.09
N ALA A 96 6.79 9.40 7.72
CA ALA A 96 7.81 9.91 8.63
C ALA A 96 7.99 8.98 9.85
N PHE A 97 6.89 8.46 10.39
CA PHE A 97 6.90 7.43 11.43
C PHE A 97 7.69 6.19 10.98
N TYR A 98 7.34 5.60 9.84
CA TYR A 98 8.01 4.37 9.38
C TYR A 98 9.50 4.57 9.10
N ARG A 99 9.90 5.67 8.45
CA ARG A 99 11.32 5.97 8.23
C ARG A 99 12.09 6.07 9.54
N THR A 100 11.49 6.72 10.55
CA THR A 100 12.11 6.89 11.87
C THR A 100 12.24 5.56 12.59
N GLU A 101 11.16 4.80 12.71
CA GLU A 101 11.16 3.55 13.48
C GLU A 101 11.96 2.43 12.78
N LEU A 102 11.87 2.30 11.46
CA LEU A 102 12.67 1.32 10.72
C LEU A 102 14.17 1.69 10.74
N GLY A 103 14.50 2.98 10.68
CA GLY A 103 15.88 3.45 10.84
C GLY A 103 16.49 3.07 12.20
N LYS A 104 15.71 3.15 13.30
CA LYS A 104 16.15 2.68 14.63
C LYS A 104 16.44 1.18 14.67
N LEU A 105 15.77 0.39 13.82
CA LEU A 105 16.02 -1.05 13.67
C LEU A 105 17.20 -1.36 12.72
N GLY A 106 17.91 -0.35 12.24
CA GLY A 106 19.04 -0.51 11.31
C GLY A 106 18.60 -0.83 9.88
N TRP A 107 17.34 -0.60 9.53
CA TRP A 107 16.87 -0.79 8.15
C TRP A 107 17.35 0.37 7.28
N GLN A 108 17.76 0.04 6.06
CA GLN A 108 18.25 1.03 5.11
C GLN A 108 17.26 1.15 3.97
N GLU A 109 16.67 2.33 3.78
CA GLU A 109 15.83 2.63 2.61
C GLU A 109 16.69 2.51 1.35
N THR A 110 16.19 1.77 0.37
CA THR A 110 16.78 1.70 -0.96
C THR A 110 15.90 2.46 -1.92
N HIS A 111 16.50 3.17 -2.88
CA HIS A 111 15.77 3.97 -3.85
C HIS A 111 15.33 3.19 -5.09
N ASP A 112 15.58 1.88 -5.12
CA ASP A 112 15.21 1.03 -6.24
C ASP A 112 13.70 0.79 -6.26
N GLY A 113 13.05 1.08 -7.39
CA GLY A 113 11.59 0.95 -7.52
C GLY A 113 10.76 1.86 -6.61
N ALA A 114 11.37 2.87 -5.97
CA ALA A 114 10.65 3.77 -5.06
C ALA A 114 9.57 4.59 -5.79
N VAL A 115 8.37 4.62 -5.21
CA VAL A 115 7.25 5.45 -5.68
C VAL A 115 6.84 6.39 -4.55
N ILE A 116 6.81 7.69 -4.82
CA ILE A 116 6.30 8.69 -3.88
C ILE A 116 5.34 9.58 -4.65
N ALA A 117 4.05 9.43 -4.38
CA ALA A 117 2.96 10.22 -4.95
C ALA A 117 2.12 10.83 -3.82
N ALA A 118 1.19 11.72 -4.18
CA ALA A 118 0.35 12.41 -3.20
C ALA A 118 -0.58 11.47 -2.40
N ASP A 119 -0.94 10.34 -2.99
CA ASP A 119 -1.89 9.36 -2.46
C ASP A 119 -1.29 7.98 -2.20
N ARG A 120 -0.06 7.71 -2.65
CA ARG A 120 0.60 6.43 -2.44
C ARG A 120 2.11 6.55 -2.29
N VAL A 121 2.68 5.67 -1.48
CA VAL A 121 4.13 5.52 -1.32
C VAL A 121 4.47 4.03 -1.37
N GLN A 122 5.55 3.70 -2.07
CA GLN A 122 6.16 2.38 -2.07
C GLN A 122 7.67 2.56 -1.90
N LEU A 123 8.22 1.97 -0.85
CA LEU A 123 9.64 2.04 -0.54
C LEU A 123 10.17 0.65 -0.20
N THR A 124 11.34 0.33 -0.74
CA THR A 124 12.06 -0.89 -0.40
C THR A 124 13.10 -0.60 0.66
N PHE A 125 13.37 -1.60 1.50
CA PHE A 125 14.37 -1.52 2.56
C PHE A 125 15.24 -2.77 2.57
N ALA A 126 16.52 -2.59 2.87
CA ALA A 126 17.37 -3.67 3.36
C ALA A 126 17.23 -3.75 4.88
N SER A 127 16.60 -4.83 5.38
CA SER A 127 16.48 -5.12 6.80
C SER A 127 17.55 -6.12 7.25
N PRO A 128 17.81 -6.27 8.57
CA PRO A 128 18.72 -7.29 9.07
C PRO A 128 18.38 -8.74 8.66
N LEU A 129 17.11 -9.04 8.34
CA LEU A 129 16.68 -10.39 7.92
C LEU A 129 16.66 -10.57 6.40
N GLY A 130 16.72 -9.49 5.62
CA GLY A 130 16.53 -9.55 4.17
C GLY A 130 15.74 -8.36 3.62
N PRO A 131 15.29 -8.46 2.35
CA PRO A 131 14.55 -7.39 1.70
C PRO A 131 13.19 -7.16 2.38
N ALA A 132 12.76 -5.91 2.38
CA ALA A 132 11.47 -5.50 2.91
C ALA A 132 10.83 -4.44 2.02
N LEU A 133 9.51 -4.35 2.10
CA LEU A 133 8.68 -3.44 1.32
C LEU A 133 7.69 -2.72 2.24
N LEU A 134 7.62 -1.41 2.12
CA LEU A 134 6.61 -0.57 2.73
C LEU A 134 5.72 0.01 1.64
N GLU A 135 4.43 -0.30 1.69
CA GLU A 135 3.40 0.33 0.88
C GLU A 135 2.45 1.11 1.76
N LEU A 136 2.21 2.37 1.39
CA LEU A 136 1.28 3.26 2.04
C LEU A 136 0.28 3.77 1.02
N ASN A 137 -1.01 3.66 1.31
CA ASN A 137 -2.07 4.11 0.41
C ASN A 137 -3.07 5.00 1.17
N ARG A 138 -3.26 6.23 0.71
CA ARG A 138 -4.20 7.18 1.27
C ARG A 138 -5.62 6.83 0.80
N LYS A 139 -6.54 6.64 1.75
CA LYS A 139 -7.95 6.37 1.46
C LYS A 139 -8.85 6.86 2.59
N ASP A 140 -9.93 7.56 2.25
CA ASP A 140 -11.00 7.95 3.17
C ASP A 140 -10.52 8.63 4.47
N GLY A 141 -9.55 9.55 4.35
CA GLY A 141 -8.98 10.27 5.51
C GLY A 141 -8.04 9.44 6.38
N SER A 142 -7.75 8.19 6.00
CA SER A 142 -6.79 7.29 6.65
C SER A 142 -5.69 6.86 5.67
N THR A 143 -4.63 6.28 6.21
CA THR A 143 -3.54 5.69 5.43
C THR A 143 -3.49 4.20 5.73
N ALA A 144 -3.72 3.39 4.71
CA ALA A 144 -3.50 1.95 4.76
C ALA A 144 -2.00 1.69 4.65
N VAL A 145 -1.50 0.77 5.47
CA VAL A 145 -0.11 0.36 5.56
C VAL A 145 -0.03 -1.13 5.26
N GLU A 146 0.87 -1.49 4.36
CA GLU A 146 1.40 -2.84 4.26
C GLU A 146 2.93 -2.78 4.42
N LEU A 147 3.45 -3.40 5.48
CA LEU A 147 4.88 -3.54 5.72
C LEU A 147 5.24 -5.02 5.71
N VAL A 148 6.08 -5.41 4.75
CA VAL A 148 6.50 -6.79 4.54
C VAL A 148 8.00 -6.90 4.80
N GLN A 149 8.40 -7.82 5.67
CA GLN A 149 9.78 -8.22 5.86
C GLN A 149 9.96 -9.67 5.40
N LYS A 150 10.88 -9.90 4.48
CA LYS A 150 11.28 -11.24 4.06
C LYS A 150 12.52 -11.69 4.83
N ASN A 151 12.59 -12.98 5.17
CA ASN A 151 13.71 -13.59 5.87
C ASN A 151 14.50 -14.49 4.91
N ALA A 152 15.53 -13.91 4.29
CA ALA A 152 16.28 -14.56 3.21
C ALA A 152 17.06 -15.80 3.68
N GLU A 153 17.60 -15.78 4.90
CA GLU A 153 18.33 -16.92 5.46
C GLU A 153 17.40 -18.10 5.70
N THR A 154 16.26 -17.87 6.35
CA THR A 154 15.26 -18.91 6.59
C THR A 154 14.68 -19.44 5.28
N ALA A 155 14.42 -18.56 4.32
CA ALA A 155 13.98 -18.94 2.98
C ALA A 155 14.98 -19.83 2.23
N THR A 156 16.27 -19.53 2.37
CA THR A 156 17.34 -20.35 1.79
C THR A 156 17.39 -21.73 2.47
N LYS A 157 17.34 -21.78 3.81
CA LYS A 157 17.33 -23.04 4.57
C LYS A 157 16.12 -23.91 4.25
N ALA A 158 14.97 -23.29 3.99
CA ALA A 158 13.73 -23.96 3.60
C ALA A 158 13.68 -24.33 2.11
N ASN A 159 14.72 -24.02 1.32
CA ASN A 159 14.76 -24.25 -0.13
C ASN A 159 13.63 -23.57 -0.92
N VAL A 160 13.12 -22.44 -0.40
CA VAL A 160 12.04 -21.70 -1.06
C VAL A 160 12.54 -20.56 -1.95
N MET A 161 13.81 -20.17 -1.89
CA MET A 161 14.36 -19.09 -2.72
C MET A 161 14.29 -19.42 -4.22
N PRO A 162 13.79 -18.49 -5.08
CA PRO A 162 13.82 -18.65 -6.53
C PRO A 162 15.24 -18.49 -7.09
N GLU A 163 15.42 -18.89 -8.35
CA GLU A 163 16.64 -18.53 -9.08
C GLU A 163 16.81 -16.99 -9.16
N PRO A 164 18.06 -16.48 -9.22
CA PRO A 164 18.30 -15.04 -9.33
C PRO A 164 17.56 -14.40 -10.50
N GLY A 165 16.78 -13.35 -10.20
CA GLY A 165 15.97 -12.64 -11.21
C GLY A 165 14.66 -13.32 -11.60
N GLN A 166 14.39 -14.52 -11.08
CA GLN A 166 13.14 -15.25 -11.29
C GLN A 166 12.23 -15.18 -10.05
N ALA A 167 11.01 -15.63 -10.23
CA ALA A 167 10.07 -16.01 -9.18
C ALA A 167 9.91 -17.53 -9.17
N LYS A 168 9.43 -18.11 -8.07
CA LYS A 168 9.17 -19.54 -7.94
C LYS A 168 7.70 -19.79 -7.63
N VAL A 169 7.10 -20.75 -8.34
CA VAL A 169 5.78 -21.29 -8.02
C VAL A 169 5.95 -22.73 -7.54
N VAL A 170 5.51 -23.00 -6.32
CA VAL A 170 5.44 -24.34 -5.72
C VAL A 170 4.03 -24.86 -5.92
N PHE A 171 3.89 -26.01 -6.59
CA PHE A 171 2.60 -26.67 -6.78
C PHE A 171 2.51 -27.92 -5.90
N SER A 172 1.61 -27.86 -4.93
CA SER A 172 1.35 -28.88 -3.91
C SER A 172 0.00 -29.54 -4.17
N ASN A 173 -0.06 -30.87 -4.13
CA ASN A 173 -1.30 -31.62 -4.21
C ASN A 173 -1.45 -32.51 -2.97
N ILE A 174 -2.34 -32.14 -2.07
CA ILE A 174 -2.68 -32.92 -0.87
C ILE A 174 -4.01 -33.67 -1.02
N ALA A 175 -4.64 -33.65 -2.20
CA ALA A 175 -5.82 -34.44 -2.51
C ALA A 175 -5.50 -35.94 -2.65
N GLU A 176 -6.55 -36.74 -2.58
CA GLU A 176 -6.50 -38.19 -2.81
C GLU A 176 -6.53 -38.55 -4.32
N THR A 177 -6.64 -37.53 -5.19
CA THR A 177 -6.65 -37.64 -6.65
C THR A 177 -5.51 -36.84 -7.28
N ASP A 178 -5.23 -37.13 -8.54
CA ASP A 178 -4.23 -36.38 -9.30
C ASP A 178 -4.74 -34.97 -9.60
N ALA A 179 -3.83 -34.00 -9.65
CA ALA A 179 -4.14 -32.62 -9.98
C ALA A 179 -3.24 -32.13 -11.11
N VAL A 180 -3.76 -31.23 -11.95
CA VAL A 180 -3.02 -30.67 -13.08
C VAL A 180 -3.03 -29.16 -12.97
N LEU A 181 -1.84 -28.56 -12.96
CA LEU A 181 -1.62 -27.12 -13.08
C LEU A 181 -1.25 -26.80 -14.52
N THR A 182 -1.92 -25.84 -15.13
CA THR A 182 -1.46 -25.20 -16.37
C THR A 182 -1.12 -23.74 -16.06
N ILE A 183 0.13 -23.33 -16.31
CA ILE A 183 0.63 -21.96 -16.11
C ILE A 183 1.74 -21.69 -17.13
N ASP A 184 1.78 -20.49 -17.72
CA ASP A 184 2.78 -20.14 -18.75
C ASP A 184 2.79 -21.12 -19.94
N ALA A 185 1.62 -21.62 -20.35
CA ALA A 185 1.46 -22.69 -21.35
C ALA A 185 2.20 -24.02 -21.02
N ARG A 186 2.67 -24.18 -19.78
CA ARG A 186 3.24 -25.42 -19.26
C ARG A 186 2.17 -26.17 -18.47
N THR A 187 2.04 -27.46 -18.72
CA THR A 187 1.14 -28.34 -17.98
C THR A 187 1.95 -29.26 -17.08
N VAL A 188 1.59 -29.28 -15.80
CA VAL A 188 2.28 -30.01 -14.75
C VAL A 188 1.28 -30.89 -14.01
N THR A 189 1.39 -32.19 -14.22
CA THR A 189 0.56 -33.18 -13.53
C THR A 189 1.22 -33.62 -12.23
N ARG A 190 0.42 -33.69 -11.18
CA ARG A 190 0.83 -34.06 -9.82
C ARG A 190 -0.01 -35.21 -9.32
N ALA A 191 0.60 -36.38 -9.24
CA ALA A 191 -0.04 -37.56 -8.66
C ALA A 191 -0.34 -37.37 -7.18
N ARG A 192 -1.37 -38.05 -6.65
CA ARG A 192 -1.73 -37.97 -5.23
C ARG A 192 -0.54 -38.24 -4.30
N GLY A 193 -0.43 -37.47 -3.22
CA GLY A 193 0.56 -37.70 -2.14
C GLY A 193 2.03 -37.55 -2.54
N THR A 194 2.34 -36.92 -3.67
CA THR A 194 3.71 -36.71 -4.13
C THR A 194 4.28 -35.37 -3.64
N ASN A 195 5.61 -35.28 -3.45
CA ASN A 195 6.31 -34.07 -2.95
C ASN A 195 6.22 -32.89 -3.91
N ALA A 196 5.82 -31.70 -3.46
CA ALA A 196 5.59 -30.51 -4.28
C ALA A 196 6.66 -30.27 -5.39
N VAL A 197 6.23 -29.74 -6.54
CA VAL A 197 7.16 -29.34 -7.61
C VAL A 197 7.35 -27.83 -7.59
N ALA A 198 8.57 -27.40 -7.87
CA ALA A 198 8.88 -25.99 -8.08
C ALA A 198 8.99 -25.68 -9.59
N LEU A 199 8.49 -24.52 -9.98
CA LEU A 199 8.62 -23.95 -11.30
C LEU A 199 9.20 -22.54 -11.16
N ASP A 200 10.40 -22.32 -11.66
CA ASP A 200 10.92 -20.96 -11.80
C ASP A 200 10.34 -20.30 -13.06
N LEU A 201 9.87 -19.07 -12.88
CA LEU A 201 9.21 -18.25 -13.90
C LEU A 201 9.80 -16.83 -13.85
N PRO A 202 9.94 -16.15 -15.00
CA PRO A 202 10.23 -14.72 -15.00
C PRO A 202 9.16 -13.92 -14.22
N PRO A 203 9.49 -12.71 -13.72
CA PRO A 203 8.51 -11.81 -13.14
C PRO A 203 7.42 -11.46 -14.18
N GLY A 204 6.16 -11.47 -13.76
CA GLY A 204 5.07 -11.23 -14.71
C GLY A 204 3.68 -11.54 -14.16
N LYS A 205 2.72 -11.51 -15.09
CA LYS A 205 1.31 -11.81 -14.83
C LYS A 205 0.93 -13.08 -15.59
N TYR A 206 0.58 -14.12 -14.86
CA TYR A 206 0.35 -15.46 -15.38
C TYR A 206 -1.08 -15.90 -15.15
N PRO A 207 -1.91 -16.06 -16.20
CA PRO A 207 -3.12 -16.85 -16.07
C PRO A 207 -2.71 -18.29 -15.74
N TYR A 208 -3.44 -18.92 -14.83
CA TYR A 208 -3.24 -20.32 -14.50
C TYR A 208 -4.58 -21.02 -14.30
N GLU A 209 -4.59 -22.31 -14.54
CA GLU A 209 -5.74 -23.18 -14.31
C GLU A 209 -5.30 -24.41 -13.51
N VAL A 210 -6.07 -24.74 -12.48
CA VAL A 210 -5.93 -25.99 -11.72
C VAL A 210 -7.14 -26.86 -12.01
N THR A 211 -6.88 -28.11 -12.40
CA THR A 211 -7.93 -29.11 -12.65
C THR A 211 -7.71 -30.33 -11.77
N VAL A 212 -8.81 -30.82 -11.21
CA VAL A 212 -8.85 -32.00 -10.34
C VAL A 212 -10.06 -32.83 -10.77
N PRO A 213 -9.93 -34.16 -10.99
CA PRO A 213 -11.05 -35.00 -11.39
C PRO A 213 -12.24 -34.87 -10.42
N GLY A 214 -13.43 -34.60 -10.95
CA GLY A 214 -14.65 -34.45 -10.15
C GLY A 214 -14.89 -33.03 -9.61
N HIS A 215 -13.97 -32.10 -9.82
CA HIS A 215 -14.09 -30.70 -9.40
C HIS A 215 -14.17 -29.76 -10.61
N PRO A 216 -14.87 -28.62 -10.50
CA PRO A 216 -14.78 -27.56 -11.51
C PRO A 216 -13.33 -27.09 -11.67
N ALA A 217 -12.91 -26.84 -12.91
CA ALA A 217 -11.63 -26.20 -13.18
C ALA A 217 -11.60 -24.81 -12.52
N GLN A 218 -10.50 -24.50 -11.83
CA GLN A 218 -10.30 -23.20 -11.20
C GLN A 218 -9.25 -22.41 -11.98
N ALA A 219 -9.70 -21.35 -12.65
CA ALA A 219 -8.86 -20.45 -13.41
C ALA A 219 -8.71 -19.10 -12.69
N ASN A 220 -7.47 -18.63 -12.56
CA ASN A 220 -7.13 -17.40 -11.86
C ASN A 220 -5.91 -16.74 -12.52
N THR A 221 -5.45 -15.61 -11.97
CA THR A 221 -4.22 -14.96 -12.41
C THR A 221 -3.30 -14.72 -11.23
N LEU A 222 -2.04 -15.12 -11.37
CA LEU A 222 -0.98 -14.89 -10.41
C LEU A 222 -0.07 -13.78 -10.94
N VAL A 223 0.18 -12.75 -10.13
CA VAL A 223 1.18 -11.72 -10.41
C VAL A 223 2.37 -12.00 -9.52
N ILE A 224 3.55 -12.17 -10.10
CA ILE A 224 4.77 -12.53 -9.39
C ILE A 224 5.89 -11.54 -9.71
N ALA A 225 6.60 -11.07 -8.68
CA ALA A 225 7.78 -10.22 -8.83
C ALA A 225 9.07 -11.06 -8.73
N ALA A 226 10.20 -10.49 -9.18
CA ALA A 226 11.50 -11.12 -9.01
C ALA A 226 11.79 -11.35 -7.52
N GLY A 227 12.27 -12.54 -7.19
CA GLY A 227 12.52 -12.91 -5.79
C GLY A 227 11.27 -13.30 -5.02
N ASP A 228 10.10 -13.45 -5.65
CA ASP A 228 8.91 -13.99 -5.00
C ASP A 228 8.87 -15.52 -5.05
N THR A 229 8.31 -16.13 -4.01
CA THR A 229 7.88 -17.53 -4.03
C THR A 229 6.43 -17.67 -3.61
N TRP A 230 5.63 -18.31 -4.47
CA TRP A 230 4.21 -18.55 -4.26
C TRP A 230 3.92 -20.05 -4.17
N GLU A 231 2.94 -20.44 -3.36
CA GLU A 231 2.42 -21.80 -3.31
C GLU A 231 0.99 -21.85 -3.83
N LEU A 232 0.76 -22.81 -4.72
CA LEU A 232 -0.56 -23.22 -5.19
C LEU A 232 -0.85 -24.61 -4.63
N THR A 233 -1.89 -24.72 -3.81
CA THR A 233 -2.23 -25.97 -3.12
C THR A 233 -3.60 -26.46 -3.51
N VAL A 234 -3.70 -27.73 -3.89
CA VAL A 234 -4.97 -28.46 -3.96
C VAL A 234 -5.21 -29.14 -2.62
N GLY A 235 -6.28 -28.76 -1.94
CA GLY A 235 -6.71 -29.26 -0.64
C GLY A 235 -7.12 -30.73 -0.66
N ARG A 236 -7.29 -31.33 0.53
CA ARG A 236 -7.74 -32.73 0.67
C ARG A 236 -9.12 -32.98 0.09
N ASP A 237 -9.94 -31.93 0.08
CA ASP A 237 -11.27 -31.87 -0.51
C ASP A 237 -11.25 -31.79 -2.04
N GLY A 238 -10.09 -31.58 -2.68
CA GLY A 238 -9.94 -31.45 -4.13
C GLY A 238 -10.08 -30.01 -4.64
N ASP A 239 -10.38 -29.05 -3.76
CA ASP A 239 -10.48 -27.64 -4.14
C ASP A 239 -9.10 -26.98 -4.10
N ALA A 240 -8.78 -26.14 -5.08
CA ALA A 240 -7.56 -25.34 -5.00
C ALA A 240 -7.76 -24.16 -4.05
N TRP A 241 -6.81 -23.98 -3.14
CA TRP A 241 -6.81 -22.90 -2.17
C TRP A 241 -6.29 -21.61 -2.80
N SER A 242 -6.61 -20.48 -2.15
CA SER A 242 -6.03 -19.19 -2.53
C SER A 242 -4.50 -19.27 -2.54
N PRO A 243 -3.81 -18.70 -3.54
CA PRO A 243 -2.36 -18.69 -3.59
C PRO A 243 -1.75 -18.12 -2.32
N LEU A 244 -0.76 -18.82 -1.76
CA LEU A 244 -0.05 -18.39 -0.57
C LEU A 244 1.29 -17.76 -0.98
N HIS A 245 1.51 -16.51 -0.58
CA HIS A 245 2.82 -15.86 -0.75
C HIS A 245 3.77 -16.36 0.33
N LEU A 246 4.69 -17.25 -0.04
CA LEU A 246 5.68 -17.85 0.87
C LEU A 246 6.81 -16.87 1.19
N TYR A 247 7.38 -16.26 0.15
CA TYR A 247 8.52 -15.36 0.26
C TYR A 247 8.31 -14.14 -0.61
#